data_AF-A0A1V9XJR6-F1
#
_entry.id   AF-A0A1V9XJR6-F1
#
_cell.length_a   1.000
_cell.length_b   1.000
_cell.length_c   1.000
_cell.angle_alpha   90.00
_cell.angle_beta   90.00
_cell.angle_gamma   90.00
#
_symmetry.space_group_name_H-M   'P 1'
#
loop_
_entity.id
_entity.type
_entity.pdbx_description
1 polymer ?
#
loop_
_entity_poly.entity_id
_entity_poly.type
_entity_poly.pdbx_seq_one_letter_code
_entity_poly.pdbx_strand_id
1 'polypeptide(L)'
;MICIAVSQCEAAETLREWGLDVVGWYHSHPTFAPQPSMRDLTLQVDLQDMFNGSVGQPFVALIFSPYFQADKLVNRLSTRMTCFVVEKHDRTAEYCPFALKPGVVRGDLDALGPSLEVVLETIRDLRNNVQGERVALMEKFNNEWTNLDKMMATLQLCLLKAKFSKSETTTLLSRIQSLFQSTS
;
A
#
# COMPACT_ATOMS: atom_id res chain seq x y z
N MET A 1 6.19 21.63 -7.76
CA MET A 1 7.61 21.29 -7.53
C MET A 1 7.67 19.79 -7.27
N ILE A 2 8.42 19.05 -8.09
CA ILE A 2 8.48 17.58 -8.09
C ILE A 2 9.34 17.15 -6.89
N CYS A 3 8.71 16.85 -5.75
CA CYS A 3 9.38 16.26 -4.57
C CYS A 3 9.42 14.71 -4.60
N ILE A 4 8.85 14.07 -5.63
CA ILE A 4 8.76 12.61 -5.69
C ILE A 4 10.12 11.99 -6.02
N ALA A 5 10.93 12.59 -6.89
CA ALA A 5 12.16 11.95 -7.37
C ALA A 5 13.25 11.80 -6.28
N VAL A 6 13.47 12.83 -5.45
CA VAL A 6 14.52 12.80 -4.41
C VAL A 6 14.20 11.77 -3.32
N SER A 7 12.98 11.80 -2.80
CA SER A 7 12.53 10.85 -1.77
C SER A 7 12.51 9.40 -2.27
N GLN A 8 12.19 9.17 -3.55
CA GLN A 8 12.22 7.82 -4.12
C GLN A 8 13.65 7.31 -4.32
N CYS A 9 14.59 8.18 -4.72
CA CYS A 9 16.01 7.81 -4.81
C CYS A 9 16.61 7.48 -3.43
N GLU A 10 16.37 8.31 -2.42
CA GLU A 10 16.85 8.07 -1.04
C GLU A 10 16.27 6.76 -0.47
N ALA A 11 14.99 6.49 -0.73
CA ALA A 11 14.35 5.23 -0.32
C ALA A 11 14.97 4.03 -1.05
N ALA A 12 15.26 4.15 -2.35
CA ALA A 12 15.91 3.10 -3.13
C ALA A 12 17.35 2.83 -2.65
N GLU A 13 18.11 3.88 -2.30
CA GLU A 13 19.45 3.74 -1.73
C GLU A 13 19.41 3.04 -0.38
N THR A 14 18.48 3.42 0.49
CA THR A 14 18.28 2.76 1.80
C THR A 14 17.95 1.27 1.65
N LEU A 15 17.07 0.92 0.69
CA LEU A 15 16.76 -0.48 0.41
C LEU A 15 18.00 -1.25 -0.06
N ARG A 16 18.81 -0.62 -0.92
CA ARG A 16 20.05 -1.23 -1.43
C ARG A 16 21.11 -1.43 -0.34
N GLU A 17 21.20 -0.53 0.63
CA GLU A 17 22.04 -0.70 1.83
C GLU A 17 21.60 -1.91 2.67
N TRP A 18 20.32 -2.25 2.65
CA TRP A 18 19.78 -3.48 3.27
C TRP A 18 19.91 -4.71 2.36
N GLY A 19 20.56 -4.60 1.20
CA GLY A 19 20.66 -5.70 0.23
C GLY A 19 19.33 -6.08 -0.41
N LEU A 20 18.36 -5.16 -0.42
CA LEU A 20 17.06 -5.32 -1.06
C LEU A 20 17.03 -4.60 -2.41
N ASP A 21 16.21 -5.13 -3.33
CA ASP A 21 15.93 -4.52 -4.62
C ASP A 21 14.54 -3.88 -4.67
N VAL A 22 14.39 -2.86 -5.51
CA VAL A 22 13.10 -2.24 -5.80
C VAL A 22 12.33 -3.12 -6.79
N VAL A 23 11.24 -3.73 -6.33
CA VAL A 23 10.43 -4.69 -7.12
C VAL A 23 9.12 -4.12 -7.64
N GLY A 24 8.84 -2.85 -7.37
CA GLY A 24 7.61 -2.22 -7.81
C GLY A 24 7.38 -0.84 -7.21
N TRP A 25 6.19 -0.31 -7.46
CA TRP A 25 5.72 0.95 -6.92
C TRP A 25 4.24 0.86 -6.54
N TYR A 26 3.78 1.82 -5.75
CA TYR A 26 2.37 1.93 -5.44
C TYR A 26 1.93 3.39 -5.35
N HIS A 27 0.64 3.61 -5.61
CA HIS A 27 -0.04 4.86 -5.27
C HIS A 27 -1.48 4.58 -4.84
N SER A 28 -2.20 5.63 -4.47
CA SER A 28 -3.60 5.52 -4.05
C SER A 28 -4.55 6.25 -4.99
N HIS A 29 -5.73 5.66 -5.19
CA HIS A 29 -6.94 6.30 -5.70
C HIS A 29 -7.93 6.42 -4.53
N PRO A 30 -7.81 7.45 -3.65
CA PRO A 30 -8.48 7.46 -2.35
C PRO A 30 -9.97 7.17 -2.43
N THR A 31 -10.67 7.84 -3.35
CA THR A 31 -12.13 7.78 -3.50
C THR A 31 -12.59 7.20 -4.84
N PHE A 32 -11.68 6.65 -5.66
CA PHE A 32 -11.98 6.08 -6.97
C PHE A 32 -11.64 4.59 -7.01
N ALA A 33 -12.19 3.87 -7.99
CA ALA A 33 -11.83 2.46 -8.19
C ALA A 33 -10.30 2.34 -8.45
N PRO A 34 -9.65 1.24 -8.01
CA PRO A 34 -8.22 1.03 -8.21
C PRO A 34 -7.94 0.55 -9.64
N GLN A 35 -8.55 1.18 -10.64
CA GLN A 35 -8.32 0.89 -12.04
C GLN A 35 -7.17 1.76 -12.53
N PRO A 36 -6.15 1.20 -13.20
CA PRO A 36 -5.04 1.99 -13.71
C PRO A 36 -5.52 2.97 -14.78
N SER A 37 -5.05 4.21 -14.68
CA SER A 37 -5.22 5.23 -15.71
C SER A 37 -4.21 5.03 -16.84
N MET A 38 -4.42 5.68 -17.99
CA MET A 38 -3.44 5.67 -19.09
C MET A 38 -2.05 6.13 -18.64
N ARG A 39 -1.99 7.11 -17.72
CA ARG A 39 -0.73 7.59 -17.14
C ARG A 39 -0.04 6.52 -16.31
N ASP A 40 -0.80 5.75 -15.52
CA ASP A 40 -0.26 4.65 -14.72
C ASP A 40 0.29 3.54 -15.62
N LEU A 41 -0.39 3.26 -16.74
CA LEU A 41 0.08 2.28 -17.74
C LEU A 41 1.40 2.72 -18.38
N THR A 42 1.50 3.99 -18.83
CA THR A 42 2.75 4.51 -19.40
C THR A 42 3.88 4.45 -18.38
N LEU A 43 3.65 4.92 -17.15
CA LEU A 43 4.67 4.89 -16.10
C LEU A 43 5.10 3.45 -15.77
N GLN A 44 4.14 2.53 -15.69
CA GLN A 44 4.44 1.13 -15.43
C GLN A 44 5.30 0.50 -16.54
N VAL A 45 5.09 0.86 -17.80
CA VAL A 45 5.93 0.40 -18.92
C VAL A 45 7.35 0.92 -18.76
N ASP A 46 7.51 2.24 -18.55
CA ASP A 46 8.82 2.87 -18.41
C ASP A 46 9.62 2.27 -17.23
N LEU A 47 8.95 2.04 -16.10
CA LEU A 47 9.58 1.44 -14.92
C LEU A 47 9.84 -0.06 -15.10
N GLN A 48 8.94 -0.81 -15.73
CA GLN A 48 9.21 -2.21 -16.07
C GLN A 48 10.45 -2.34 -16.97
N ASP A 49 10.58 -1.49 -18.00
CA ASP A 49 11.74 -1.54 -18.90
C ASP A 49 13.04 -1.14 -18.17
N MET A 50 12.96 -0.23 -17.20
CA MET A 50 14.11 0.22 -16.39
C MET A 50 14.55 -0.80 -15.34
N PHE A 51 13.60 -1.45 -14.67
CA PHE A 51 13.84 -2.31 -13.50
C PHE A 51 13.72 -3.81 -13.79
N ASN A 52 13.28 -4.23 -14.98
CA ASN A 52 13.37 -5.63 -15.40
C ASN A 52 14.85 -6.02 -15.50
N GLY A 53 15.39 -6.51 -14.40
CA GLY A 53 16.72 -7.09 -14.34
C GLY A 53 16.79 -8.40 -15.13
N SER A 54 18.01 -8.92 -15.27
CA SER A 54 18.36 -10.18 -15.94
C SER A 54 17.75 -11.45 -15.33
N VAL A 55 16.89 -11.32 -14.29
CA VAL A 55 16.40 -12.43 -13.45
C VAL A 55 14.90 -12.72 -13.65
N GLY A 56 14.21 -12.05 -14.57
CA GLY A 56 12.83 -12.40 -14.95
C GLY A 56 11.78 -12.22 -13.86
N GLN A 57 12.05 -11.39 -12.85
CA GLN A 57 11.07 -10.99 -11.84
C GLN A 57 10.28 -9.78 -12.36
N PRO A 58 8.93 -9.81 -12.34
CA PRO A 58 8.13 -8.71 -12.83
C PRO A 58 8.23 -7.51 -11.89
N PHE A 59 8.52 -6.33 -12.43
CA PHE A 59 8.34 -5.07 -11.71
C PHE A 59 6.84 -4.76 -11.64
N VAL A 60 6.23 -4.67 -10.44
CA VAL A 60 4.78 -4.58 -10.29
C VAL A 60 4.28 -3.19 -9.86
N ALA A 61 3.07 -2.83 -10.27
CA ALA A 61 2.35 -1.66 -9.77
C ALA A 61 1.22 -2.07 -8.84
N LEU A 62 1.00 -1.32 -7.75
CA LEU A 62 -0.17 -1.46 -6.88
C LEU A 62 -0.95 -0.15 -6.76
N ILE A 63 -2.28 -0.24 -6.90
CA ILE A 63 -3.20 0.89 -6.67
C ILE A 63 -4.10 0.55 -5.50
N PHE A 64 -4.08 1.38 -4.46
CA PHE A 64 -4.95 1.23 -3.30
C PHE A 64 -6.10 2.25 -3.33
N SER A 65 -7.31 1.79 -3.05
CA SER A 65 -8.49 2.63 -2.94
C SER A 65 -9.08 2.56 -1.53
N PRO A 66 -8.46 3.27 -0.56
CA PRO A 66 -8.80 3.17 0.84
C PRO A 66 -10.20 3.68 1.19
N TYR A 67 -10.77 4.62 0.44
CA TYR A 67 -12.08 5.23 0.73
C TYR A 67 -13.07 5.08 -0.43
N PHE A 68 -12.78 4.21 -1.39
CA PHE A 68 -13.70 3.97 -2.49
C PHE A 68 -14.97 3.25 -2.02
N GLN A 69 -16.11 3.85 -2.37
CA GLN A 69 -17.45 3.33 -2.14
C GLN A 69 -18.07 2.99 -3.47
N ALA A 70 -18.52 1.73 -3.61
CA ALA A 70 -19.40 1.34 -4.70
C ALA A 70 -20.73 0.89 -4.10
N ASP A 71 -21.84 1.23 -4.75
CA ASP A 71 -23.20 1.00 -4.24
C ASP A 71 -23.48 -0.46 -3.85
N LYS A 72 -22.83 -1.43 -4.51
CA LYS A 72 -22.95 -2.87 -4.20
C LYS A 72 -21.99 -3.36 -3.09
N LEU A 73 -21.15 -2.49 -2.57
CA LEU A 73 -20.03 -2.82 -1.66
C LEU A 73 -19.97 -1.87 -0.45
N VAL A 74 -21.06 -1.16 -0.14
CA VAL A 74 -21.12 -0.20 0.98
C VAL A 74 -20.74 -0.85 2.32
N ASN A 75 -21.02 -2.15 2.48
CA ASN A 75 -20.70 -2.92 3.68
C ASN A 75 -19.31 -3.59 3.65
N ARG A 76 -18.49 -3.33 2.63
CA ARG A 76 -17.15 -3.91 2.54
C ARG A 76 -16.12 -3.03 3.24
N LEU A 77 -15.69 -3.49 4.41
CA LEU A 77 -14.77 -2.78 5.27
C LEU A 77 -13.28 -2.96 4.92
N SER A 78 -12.96 -3.72 3.87
CA SER A 78 -11.57 -3.86 3.36
C SER A 78 -11.27 -2.87 2.23
N THR A 79 -10.08 -2.27 2.24
CA THR A 79 -9.52 -1.49 1.13
C THR A 79 -9.48 -2.30 -0.15
N ARG A 80 -9.88 -1.68 -1.28
CA ARG A 80 -9.72 -2.30 -2.59
C ARG A 80 -8.32 -2.04 -3.11
N MET A 81 -7.78 -3.01 -3.83
CA MET A 81 -6.46 -2.90 -4.41
C MET A 81 -6.43 -3.65 -5.74
N THR A 82 -5.68 -3.12 -6.69
CA THR A 82 -5.28 -3.81 -7.92
C THR A 82 -3.76 -3.88 -7.92
N CYS A 83 -3.21 -5.06 -8.23
CA CYS A 83 -1.80 -5.24 -8.55
C CYS A 83 -1.72 -5.61 -10.03
N PHE A 84 -0.81 -5.00 -10.78
CA PHE A 84 -0.73 -5.24 -12.22
C PHE A 84 0.69 -5.10 -12.76
N VAL A 85 0.89 -5.73 -13.91
CA VAL A 85 1.99 -5.47 -14.86
C VAL A 85 1.37 -5.00 -16.18
N VAL A 86 2.17 -4.46 -17.08
CA VAL A 86 1.73 -4.11 -18.43
C VAL A 86 2.40 -5.04 -19.43
N GLU A 87 1.57 -5.65 -20.28
CA GLU A 87 2.02 -6.41 -21.44
C GLU A 87 1.65 -5.63 -22.72
N LYS A 88 2.54 -5.67 -23.71
CA LYS A 88 2.23 -5.14 -25.04
C LYS A 88 1.42 -6.19 -25.79
N HIS A 89 0.23 -5.82 -26.26
CA HIS A 89 -0.58 -6.72 -27.05
C HIS A 89 0.07 -6.97 -28.42
N ASP A 90 0.35 -8.23 -28.75
CA ASP A 90 1.11 -8.64 -29.94
C ASP A 90 0.56 -8.08 -31.27
N ARG A 91 -0.76 -7.84 -31.35
CA ARG A 91 -1.43 -7.44 -32.61
C ARG A 91 -1.73 -5.95 -32.72
N THR A 92 -1.96 -5.27 -31.60
CA THR A 92 -2.41 -3.87 -31.59
C THR A 92 -1.33 -2.93 -31.07
N ALA A 93 -0.23 -3.46 -30.52
CA ALA A 93 0.80 -2.71 -29.82
C ALA A 93 0.25 -1.86 -28.65
N GLU A 94 -0.98 -2.15 -28.21
CA GLU A 94 -1.61 -1.47 -27.08
C GLU A 94 -1.04 -2.00 -25.76
N TYR A 95 -0.96 -1.10 -24.78
CA TYR A 95 -0.58 -1.44 -23.41
C TYR A 95 -1.77 -2.03 -22.65
N CYS A 96 -1.69 -3.31 -22.34
CA CYS A 96 -2.74 -4.03 -21.62
C CYS A 96 -2.32 -4.28 -20.16
N PRO A 97 -3.07 -3.79 -19.16
CA PRO A 97 -2.82 -4.14 -17.78
C PRO A 97 -3.20 -5.60 -17.51
N PHE A 98 -2.23 -6.39 -17.08
CA PHE A 98 -2.42 -7.76 -16.62
C PHE A 98 -2.50 -7.78 -15.09
N ALA A 99 -3.68 -8.14 -14.56
CA ALA A 99 -3.93 -8.11 -13.12
C ALA A 99 -3.32 -9.33 -12.41
N LEU A 100 -2.51 -9.06 -11.38
CA LEU A 100 -1.90 -10.04 -10.50
C LEU A 100 -2.69 -10.18 -9.19
N LYS A 101 -2.62 -11.37 -8.58
CA LYS A 101 -3.22 -11.66 -7.27
C LYS A 101 -2.10 -11.85 -6.24
N PRO A 102 -1.67 -10.79 -5.54
CA PRO A 102 -0.59 -10.90 -4.57
C PRO A 102 -1.04 -11.71 -3.34
N GLY A 103 -0.16 -12.61 -2.90
CA GLY A 103 -0.26 -13.28 -1.61
C GLY A 103 0.37 -12.43 -0.52
N VAL A 104 -0.24 -12.39 0.67
CA VAL A 104 0.37 -11.78 1.85
C VAL A 104 0.98 -12.89 2.68
N VAL A 105 2.27 -12.83 2.91
CA VAL A 105 3.03 -13.81 3.70
C VAL A 105 3.68 -13.13 4.90
N ARG A 106 3.94 -13.89 5.96
CA ARG A 106 4.74 -13.43 7.09
C ARG A 106 6.21 -13.45 6.66
N GLY A 107 6.91 -12.34 6.83
CA GLY A 107 8.37 -12.31 6.63
C GLY A 107 9.08 -13.11 7.73
N ASP A 108 10.26 -13.62 7.42
CA ASP A 108 11.13 -14.29 8.40
C ASP A 108 11.55 -13.30 9.51
N LEU A 109 11.70 -13.79 10.74
CA LEU A 109 11.94 -12.96 11.94
C LEU A 109 13.30 -12.22 11.92
N ASP A 110 14.23 -12.65 11.09
CA ASP A 110 15.53 -11.99 10.85
C ASP A 110 15.40 -10.84 9.81
N ALA A 111 14.21 -10.23 9.73
CA ALA A 111 13.75 -9.40 8.63
C ALA A 111 14.66 -8.21 8.31
N LEU A 112 15.02 -8.11 7.04
CA LEU A 112 15.48 -6.88 6.39
C LEU A 112 14.38 -5.82 6.49
N GLY A 113 14.62 -4.74 7.24
CA GLY A 113 13.70 -3.62 7.39
C GLY A 113 13.62 -3.05 8.81
N PRO A 114 12.86 -1.96 9.01
CA PRO A 114 12.71 -1.34 10.33
C PRO A 114 11.88 -2.24 11.26
N SER A 115 12.24 -2.26 12.54
CA SER A 115 11.43 -2.93 13.56
C SER A 115 10.03 -2.30 13.66
N LEU A 116 9.05 -3.06 14.16
CA LEU A 116 7.70 -2.54 14.41
C LEU A 116 7.73 -1.29 15.29
N GLU A 117 8.62 -1.21 16.28
CA GLU A 117 8.73 -0.05 17.17
C GLU A 117 9.15 1.21 16.40
N VAL A 118 10.13 1.07 15.49
CA VAL A 118 10.57 2.18 14.62
C VAL A 118 9.42 2.65 13.72
N VAL A 119 8.64 1.71 13.17
CA VAL A 119 7.47 2.06 12.34
C VAL A 119 6.40 2.80 13.16
N LEU A 120 6.08 2.32 14.37
CA LEU A 120 5.09 2.98 15.24
C LEU A 120 5.55 4.38 15.68
N GLU A 121 6.83 4.56 15.97
CA GLU A 121 7.39 5.87 16.32
C GLU A 121 7.36 6.83 15.12
N THR A 122 7.73 6.35 13.93
CA THR A 122 7.63 7.12 12.69
C THR A 122 6.19 7.61 12.46
N ILE A 123 5.18 6.76 12.70
CA ILE A 123 3.77 7.16 12.60
C ILE A 123 3.42 8.25 13.61
N ARG A 124 3.92 8.17 14.86
CA ARG A 124 3.72 9.21 15.88
C ARG A 124 4.35 10.53 15.45
N ASP A 125 5.59 10.49 14.97
CA ASP A 125 6.30 11.67 14.51
C ASP A 125 5.60 12.33 13.33
N LEU A 126 5.17 11.55 12.33
CA LEU A 126 4.40 12.07 11.21
C LEU A 126 3.09 12.70 11.68
N ARG A 127 2.40 12.07 12.65
CA ARG A 127 1.18 12.61 13.25
C ARG A 127 1.43 13.88 14.06
N ASN A 128 2.58 14.05 14.70
CA ASN A 128 2.80 15.20 15.57
C ASN A 128 3.44 16.38 14.82
N ASN A 129 4.30 16.12 13.85
CA ASN A 129 5.22 17.11 13.30
C ASN A 129 4.93 17.52 11.86
N VAL A 130 4.13 16.77 11.09
CA VAL A 130 3.84 17.12 9.69
C VAL A 130 2.76 18.21 9.62
N GLN A 131 3.13 19.34 9.02
CA GLN A 131 2.20 20.39 8.61
C GLN A 131 1.58 20.03 7.26
N GLY A 132 0.25 20.01 7.17
CA GLY A 132 -0.46 19.70 5.93
C GLY A 132 -1.85 19.12 6.18
N GLU A 133 -2.59 18.89 5.09
CA GLU A 133 -3.86 18.16 5.13
C GLU A 133 -3.62 16.71 5.56
N ARG A 134 -4.38 16.27 6.56
CA ARG A 134 -4.33 14.91 7.08
C ARG A 134 -5.63 14.22 6.73
N VAL A 135 -5.54 12.91 6.51
CA VAL A 135 -6.74 12.09 6.44
C VAL A 135 -7.46 12.16 7.78
N ALA A 136 -8.72 12.57 7.75
CA ALA A 136 -9.60 12.51 8.91
C ALA A 136 -10.01 11.05 9.17
N LEU A 137 -9.17 10.31 9.92
CA LEU A 137 -9.41 8.91 10.22
C LEU A 137 -10.68 8.70 11.06
N MET A 138 -11.11 9.69 11.83
CA MET A 138 -12.35 9.65 12.61
C MET A 138 -13.59 10.09 11.81
N GLU A 139 -13.42 10.56 10.57
CA GLU A 139 -14.54 10.87 9.70
C GLU A 139 -15.28 9.58 9.30
N LYS A 140 -16.59 9.71 9.10
CA LYS A 140 -17.43 8.61 8.65
C LYS A 140 -16.98 8.17 7.26
N PHE A 141 -16.59 6.90 7.17
CA PHE A 141 -16.54 6.23 5.89
C PHE A 141 -17.98 6.06 5.40
N ASN A 142 -18.83 5.37 6.13
CA ASN A 142 -20.26 5.21 5.80
C ASN A 142 -21.15 5.45 7.03
N ASN A 143 -22.41 5.00 6.98
CA ASN A 143 -23.35 5.16 8.08
C ASN A 143 -22.94 4.45 9.38
N GLU A 144 -22.07 3.45 9.31
CA GLU A 144 -21.70 2.57 10.44
C GLU A 144 -20.24 2.72 10.88
N TRP A 145 -19.32 2.99 9.95
CA TRP A 145 -17.87 2.91 10.20
C TRP A 145 -17.14 4.20 9.84
N THR A 146 -16.03 4.43 10.55
CA THR A 146 -15.06 5.49 10.26
C THR A 146 -13.99 5.03 9.25
N ASN A 147 -13.21 5.98 8.74
CA ASN A 147 -12.01 5.68 7.96
C ASN A 147 -10.98 4.85 8.74
N LEU A 148 -10.90 5.04 10.08
CA LEU A 148 -10.07 4.24 10.97
C LEU A 148 -10.54 2.78 11.00
N ASP A 149 -11.83 2.54 11.19
CA ASP A 149 -12.40 1.18 11.23
C ASP A 149 -12.09 0.42 9.94
N LYS A 150 -12.19 1.10 8.79
CA LYS A 150 -11.84 0.53 7.48
C LYS A 150 -10.35 0.18 7.36
N MET A 151 -9.47 1.04 7.87
CA MET A 151 -8.04 0.74 7.94
C MET A 151 -7.78 -0.47 8.83
N MET A 152 -8.37 -0.52 10.03
CA MET A 152 -8.19 -1.62 10.98
C MET A 152 -8.67 -2.96 10.41
N ALA A 153 -9.83 -2.98 9.75
CA ALA A 153 -10.37 -4.18 9.10
C ALA A 153 -9.47 -4.68 7.95
N THR A 154 -8.87 -3.75 7.19
CA THR A 154 -7.91 -4.09 6.14
C THR A 154 -6.64 -4.72 6.73
N LEU A 155 -6.07 -4.11 7.78
CA LEU A 155 -4.91 -4.66 8.47
C LEU A 155 -5.19 -6.03 9.07
N GLN A 156 -6.35 -6.21 9.70
CA GLN A 156 -6.79 -7.49 10.23
C GLN A 156 -6.82 -8.58 9.13
N LEU A 157 -7.36 -8.26 7.96
CA LEU A 157 -7.39 -9.18 6.83
C LEU A 157 -5.97 -9.56 6.36
N CYS A 158 -5.04 -8.59 6.30
CA CYS A 158 -3.65 -8.84 5.93
C CYS A 158 -2.95 -9.75 6.94
N LEU A 159 -3.13 -9.52 8.25
CA LEU A 159 -2.55 -10.34 9.31
C LEU A 159 -3.08 -11.77 9.30
N LEU A 160 -4.39 -11.95 9.06
CA LEU A 160 -4.99 -13.26 8.89
C LEU A 160 -4.42 -14.00 7.68
N LYS A 161 -4.26 -13.32 6.53
CA LYS A 161 -3.62 -13.90 5.34
C LYS A 161 -2.16 -14.30 5.59
N ALA A 162 -1.44 -13.48 6.36
CA ALA A 162 -0.08 -13.76 6.81
C ALA A 162 -0.01 -14.81 7.95
N LYS A 163 -1.13 -15.44 8.33
CA LYS A 163 -1.21 -16.51 9.34
C LYS A 163 -0.76 -16.08 10.74
N PHE A 164 -0.98 -14.82 11.12
CA PHE A 164 -0.80 -14.39 12.51
C PHE A 164 -1.85 -15.05 13.42
N SER A 165 -1.47 -15.39 14.65
CA SER A 165 -2.42 -15.90 15.64
C SER A 165 -3.43 -14.82 16.03
N LYS A 166 -4.55 -15.24 16.63
CA LYS A 166 -5.57 -14.31 17.15
C LYS A 166 -4.97 -13.36 18.19
N SER A 167 -4.12 -13.87 19.08
CA SER A 167 -3.46 -13.06 20.11
C SER A 167 -2.53 -12.02 19.51
N GLU A 168 -1.63 -12.41 18.60
CA GLU A 168 -0.71 -11.47 17.95
C GLU A 168 -1.48 -10.40 17.15
N THR A 169 -2.53 -10.81 16.43
CA THR A 169 -3.38 -9.92 15.65
C THR A 169 -4.06 -8.88 16.56
N THR A 170 -4.66 -9.31 17.66
CA THR A 170 -5.30 -8.39 18.62
C THR A 170 -4.28 -7.43 19.22
N THR A 171 -3.12 -7.92 19.69
CA THR A 171 -2.08 -7.07 20.26
C THR A 171 -1.61 -6.01 19.26
N LEU A 172 -1.33 -6.40 18.01
CA LEU A 172 -0.84 -5.47 16.99
C LEU A 172 -1.89 -4.41 16.62
N LEU A 173 -3.14 -4.83 16.39
CA LEU A 173 -4.21 -3.90 16.03
C LEU A 173 -4.52 -2.93 17.16
N SER A 174 -4.55 -3.38 18.43
CA SER A 174 -4.77 -2.48 19.57
C SER A 174 -3.67 -1.42 19.69
N ARG A 175 -2.40 -1.80 19.45
CA ARG A 175 -1.28 -0.85 19.46
C ARG A 175 -1.42 0.20 18.36
N ILE A 176 -1.74 -0.21 17.13
CA ILE A 176 -1.93 0.72 16.00
C ILE A 176 -3.13 1.64 16.27
N GLN A 177 -4.26 1.10 16.74
CA GLN A 177 -5.47 1.86 17.01
C GLN A 177 -5.25 2.95 18.07
N SER A 178 -4.47 2.66 19.10
CA SER A 178 -4.13 3.60 20.18
C SER A 178 -3.36 4.84 19.68
N LEU A 179 -2.69 4.75 18.53
CA LEU A 179 -1.97 5.90 17.95
C LEU A 179 -2.92 6.99 17.41
N PHE A 180 -4.17 6.62 17.09
CA PHE A 180 -5.11 7.50 16.41
C PHE A 180 -6.31 7.89 17.27
N GLN A 181 -6.58 7.14 18.34
CA GLN A 181 -7.54 7.55 19.36
C GLN A 181 -6.93 8.71 20.15
N SER A 182 -7.65 9.82 20.25
CA SER A 182 -7.25 10.97 21.06
C SER A 182 -7.03 10.53 22.50
N THR A 183 -5.81 10.66 23.01
CA THR A 183 -5.60 10.88 24.45
C THR A 183 -6.42 12.11 24.80
N SER A 184 -7.47 11.90 25.60
CA SER A 184 -8.31 12.96 26.16
C SER A 184 -7.48 13.92 26.99
#